data_AF-A0A7Y5L2X8-F1
#
_entry.id   AF-A0A7Y5L2X8-F1
#
_cell.length_a   1.000
_cell.length_b   1.000
_cell.length_c   1.000
_cell.angle_alpha   90.00
_cell.angle_beta   90.00
_cell.angle_gamma   90.00
#
_symmetry.space_group_name_H-M   'P 1'
#
loop_
_entity.id
_entity.type
_entity.pdbx_description
1 polymer ?
#
loop_
_entity_poly.entity_id
_entity_poly.type
_entity_poly.pdbx_seq_one_letter_code
_entity_poly.pdbx_strand_id
1 'polypeptide(L)'
;MKFSTRLQNAGIFISSLIILVFPAFLRIEWFTDKPTLCIFRNVTGIKCPSCDMGKSAISFMNGDFPGSLWYNPLFPVTFIFFTVLLVSSLHDLITGQNVTLDKLKNMKVSNSLLILFFIMVILVWIWNLLKQNSVI
;
A
#
# COMPACT_ATOMS: atom_id res chain seq x y z
N MET A 1 21.29 2.54 -20.94
CA MET A 1 20.36 1.71 -21.74
C MET A 1 18.94 2.25 -21.59
N LYS A 2 18.27 2.65 -22.67
CA LYS A 2 16.83 3.00 -22.61
C LYS A 2 16.04 1.70 -22.81
N PHE A 3 15.32 1.25 -21.78
CA PHE A 3 14.44 0.10 -21.90
C PHE A 3 13.27 0.40 -22.84
N SER A 4 12.81 -0.61 -23.59
CA SER A 4 11.64 -0.45 -24.45
C SER A 4 10.40 -0.09 -23.63
N THR A 5 9.50 0.71 -24.20
CA THR A 5 8.32 1.20 -23.48
C THR A 5 7.39 0.07 -23.06
N ARG A 6 7.31 -0.99 -23.89
CA ARG A 6 6.62 -2.24 -23.55
C ARG A 6 7.22 -2.92 -22.31
N LEU A 7 8.54 -2.94 -22.16
CA LEU A 7 9.18 -3.52 -20.99
C LEU A 7 8.90 -2.69 -19.72
N GLN A 8 8.83 -1.37 -19.85
CA GLN A 8 8.46 -0.48 -18.74
C GLN A 8 7.01 -0.73 -18.29
N ASN A 9 6.06 -0.78 -19.23
CA ASN A 9 4.65 -1.09 -18.91
C ASN A 9 4.48 -2.49 -18.32
N ALA A 10 5.22 -3.49 -18.84
CA ALA A 10 5.23 -4.83 -18.28
C ALA A 10 5.77 -4.84 -16.83
N GLY A 11 6.83 -4.07 -16.56
CA GLY A 11 7.35 -3.90 -15.21
C GLY A 11 6.33 -3.28 -14.24
N ILE A 12 5.61 -2.23 -14.67
CA ILE A 12 4.54 -1.61 -13.88
C ILE A 12 3.40 -2.60 -13.61
N PHE A 13 2.99 -3.35 -14.64
CA PHE A 13 1.94 -4.36 -14.50
C PHE A 13 2.34 -5.47 -13.52
N ILE A 14 3.53 -6.06 -13.70
CA ILE A 14 4.03 -7.15 -12.84
C ILE A 14 4.20 -6.66 -11.39
N SER A 15 4.79 -5.49 -11.19
CA SER A 15 4.97 -4.94 -9.83
C SER A 15 3.62 -4.65 -9.15
N SER A 16 2.66 -4.06 -9.86
CA SER A 16 1.32 -3.81 -9.32
C SER A 16 0.59 -5.11 -8.99
N LEU A 17 0.73 -6.14 -9.84
CA LEU A 17 0.14 -7.46 -9.61
C LEU A 17 0.74 -8.12 -8.37
N ILE A 18 2.08 -8.11 -8.24
CA ILE A 18 2.76 -8.66 -7.07
C ILE A 18 2.28 -7.96 -5.80
N ILE A 19 2.21 -6.62 -5.78
CA ILE A 19 1.78 -5.86 -4.60
C ILE A 19 0.34 -6.17 -4.20
N LEU A 20 -0.57 -6.35 -5.16
CA LEU A 20 -1.98 -6.65 -4.89
C LEU A 20 -2.21 -8.09 -4.43
N VAL A 21 -1.45 -9.05 -4.96
CA VAL A 21 -1.63 -10.47 -4.67
C VAL A 21 -0.78 -10.93 -3.47
N PHE A 22 0.33 -10.25 -3.17
CA PHE A 22 1.19 -10.60 -2.03
C PHE A 22 0.45 -10.68 -0.69
N PRO A 23 -0.45 -9.76 -0.31
CA PRO A 23 -1.25 -9.87 0.91
C PRO A 23 -2.18 -11.10 0.93
N ALA A 24 -2.66 -11.54 -0.24
CA ALA A 24 -3.50 -12.73 -0.34
C ALA A 24 -2.75 -14.03 -0.04
N PHE A 25 -1.46 -14.07 -0.41
CA PHE A 25 -0.56 -15.18 -0.07
C PHE A 25 -0.07 -15.13 1.38
N LEU A 26 -0.08 -13.96 2.01
CA LEU A 26 0.17 -13.80 3.44
C LEU A 26 -1.01 -14.22 4.32
N ARG A 27 -1.85 -15.16 3.87
CA ARG A 27 -2.77 -15.93 4.75
C ARG A 27 -1.95 -16.79 5.69
N ILE A 28 -1.36 -16.16 6.68
CA ILE A 28 -0.55 -16.85 7.65
C ILE A 28 -0.77 -16.14 8.99
N GLU A 29 -0.99 -16.97 10.00
CA GLU A 29 -1.29 -16.75 11.42
C GLU A 29 -0.37 -15.75 12.17
N TRP A 30 0.44 -14.95 11.47
CA TRP A 30 1.38 -13.95 12.01
C TRP A 30 0.71 -12.68 12.53
N PHE A 31 -0.50 -12.37 12.05
CA PHE A 31 -1.21 -11.15 12.48
C PHE A 31 -2.08 -11.37 13.73
N THR A 32 -2.32 -12.62 14.12
CA THR A 32 -3.00 -12.99 15.36
C THR A 32 -1.95 -13.15 16.47
N ASP A 33 -1.79 -12.11 17.29
CA ASP A 33 -1.21 -12.11 18.64
C ASP A 33 0.18 -12.69 18.91
N LYS A 34 0.97 -13.02 17.87
CA LYS A 34 2.37 -13.45 18.02
C LYS A 34 3.36 -12.27 17.95
N PRO A 35 4.55 -12.36 18.58
CA PRO A 35 5.55 -11.30 18.56
C PRO A 35 5.86 -10.89 17.12
N THR A 36 5.73 -9.60 16.85
CA THR A 36 5.85 -9.05 15.50
C THR A 36 7.26 -9.29 14.96
N LEU A 37 7.38 -9.85 13.75
CA LEU A 37 8.63 -9.90 12.96
C LEU A 37 9.18 -8.50 12.58
N CYS A 38 8.56 -7.43 13.09
CA CYS A 38 8.93 -6.06 12.81
C CYS A 38 10.15 -5.65 13.67
N ILE A 39 11.32 -5.59 13.05
CA ILE A 39 12.56 -5.12 13.68
C ILE A 39 12.38 -3.73 14.29
N PHE A 40 11.66 -2.83 13.61
CA PHE A 40 11.41 -1.48 14.13
C PHE A 40 10.72 -1.51 15.50
N ARG A 41 9.65 -2.28 15.65
CA ARG A 41 8.94 -2.41 16.93
C ARG A 41 9.79 -3.13 17.98
N ASN A 42 10.58 -4.12 17.58
CA ASN A 42 11.43 -4.87 18.51
C ASN A 42 12.60 -4.03 19.04
N VAL A 43 13.14 -3.10 18.23
CA VAL A 43 14.23 -2.20 18.62
C VAL A 43 13.72 -0.97 19.35
N THR A 44 12.66 -0.33 18.85
CA THR A 44 12.17 0.95 19.39
C THR A 44 11.06 0.81 20.43
N GLY A 45 10.40 -0.34 20.50
CA GLY A 45 9.17 -0.54 21.28
C GLY A 45 7.93 0.09 20.65
N ILE A 46 8.05 0.83 19.54
CA ILE A 46 6.99 1.68 18.98
C ILE A 46 6.42 1.07 17.69
N LYS A 47 5.08 1.12 17.54
CA LYS A 47 4.43 0.82 16.24
C LYS A 47 4.74 1.91 15.20
N CYS A 48 5.22 1.54 14.02
CA CYS A 48 5.40 2.44 12.88
C CYS A 48 4.04 2.71 12.17
N PRO A 49 3.93 3.73 11.30
CA PRO A 49 2.67 4.03 10.60
C PRO A 49 2.17 2.90 9.69
N SER A 50 3.05 1.99 9.24
CA SER A 50 2.69 0.81 8.46
C SER A 50 2.41 -0.43 9.31
N CYS A 51 2.55 -0.34 10.64
CA CYS A 51 2.06 -1.39 11.52
C CYS A 51 0.56 -1.61 11.26
N ASP A 52 0.13 -2.86 11.35
CA ASP A 52 -1.25 -3.29 11.11
C ASP A 52 -1.76 -3.19 9.65
N MET A 53 -0.91 -2.84 8.65
CA MET A 53 -1.29 -2.90 7.22
C MET A 53 -1.73 -4.32 6.78
N GLY A 54 -1.11 -5.37 7.31
CA GLY A 54 -1.54 -6.74 6.99
C GLY A 54 -2.88 -7.12 7.60
N LYS A 55 -3.20 -6.66 8.82
CA LYS A 55 -4.55 -6.80 9.41
C LYS A 55 -5.59 -6.05 8.59
N SER A 56 -5.23 -4.84 8.15
CA SER A 56 -6.05 -4.04 7.25
C SER A 56 -6.30 -4.76 5.92
N ALA A 57 -5.27 -5.38 5.35
CA ALA A 57 -5.37 -6.17 4.12
C ALA A 57 -6.29 -7.37 4.26
N ILE A 58 -6.11 -8.16 5.32
CA ILE A 58 -6.96 -9.33 5.61
C ILE A 58 -8.41 -8.91 5.78
N SER A 59 -8.67 -7.83 6.54
CA SER A 59 -10.03 -7.31 6.74
C SER A 59 -10.66 -6.84 5.43
N PHE A 60 -9.89 -6.11 4.61
CA PHE A 60 -10.33 -5.65 3.28
C PHE A 60 -10.71 -6.84 2.38
N MET A 61 -9.88 -7.88 2.36
CA MET A 61 -10.10 -9.08 1.56
C MET A 61 -11.29 -9.92 2.04
N ASN A 62 -11.60 -9.88 3.34
CA ASN A 62 -12.77 -10.54 3.92
C ASN A 62 -14.07 -9.72 3.75
N GLY A 63 -14.02 -8.56 3.09
CA GLY A 63 -15.16 -7.66 2.91
C GLY A 63 -15.46 -6.75 4.10
N ASP A 64 -14.64 -6.80 5.15
CA ASP A 64 -14.71 -5.89 6.30
C ASP A 64 -13.95 -4.59 5.99
N PHE A 65 -14.55 -3.75 5.16
CA PHE A 65 -14.01 -2.42 4.82
C PHE A 65 -13.90 -1.49 6.03
N PRO A 66 -14.89 -1.41 6.94
CA PRO A 66 -14.76 -0.61 8.16
C PRO A 66 -13.59 -1.07 9.03
N GLY A 67 -13.43 -2.38 9.24
CA GLY A 67 -12.30 -2.95 9.98
C GLY A 67 -10.97 -2.69 9.27
N SER A 68 -10.93 -2.76 7.95
CA SER A 68 -9.73 -2.42 7.16
C SER A 68 -9.26 -0.99 7.41
N LEU A 69 -10.19 -0.02 7.36
CA LEU A 69 -9.90 1.39 7.65
C LEU A 69 -9.51 1.59 9.11
N TRP A 70 -10.15 0.87 10.03
CA TRP A 70 -9.86 0.92 11.46
C TRP A 70 -8.44 0.43 11.78
N TYR A 71 -8.00 -0.65 11.13
CA TYR A 71 -6.66 -1.19 11.31
C TYR A 71 -5.60 -0.28 10.70
N ASN A 72 -5.74 0.09 9.43
CA ASN A 72 -4.82 1.02 8.78
C ASN A 72 -5.47 1.64 7.52
N PRO A 73 -5.80 2.93 7.51
CA PRO A 73 -6.46 3.56 6.36
C PRO A 73 -5.51 3.77 5.16
N LEU A 74 -4.18 3.65 5.34
CA LEU A 74 -3.24 3.71 4.22
C LEU A 74 -3.41 2.53 3.27
N PHE A 75 -3.76 1.35 3.78
CA PHE A 75 -3.86 0.15 2.96
C PHE A 75 -4.93 0.28 1.87
N PRO A 76 -6.22 0.60 2.17
CA PRO A 76 -7.23 0.78 1.11
C PRO A 76 -6.84 1.82 0.05
N VAL A 77 -6.24 2.95 0.48
CA VAL A 77 -5.77 4.00 -0.44
C VAL A 77 -4.70 3.44 -1.39
N THR A 78 -3.70 2.75 -0.85
CA THR A 78 -2.65 2.13 -1.67
C THR A 78 -3.19 1.02 -2.57
N PHE A 79 -4.12 0.21 -2.08
CA PHE A 79 -4.75 -0.87 -2.84
C PHE A 79 -5.50 -0.34 -4.06
N ILE A 80 -6.29 0.73 -3.90
CA ILE A 80 -6.99 1.39 -5.01
C ILE A 80 -5.99 1.94 -6.02
N PHE A 81 -4.94 2.63 -5.57
CA PHE A 81 -3.91 3.18 -6.44
C PHE A 81 -3.25 2.11 -7.31
N PHE A 82 -2.81 1.00 -6.71
CA PHE A 82 -2.19 -0.10 -7.45
C PHE A 82 -3.17 -0.84 -8.35
N THR A 83 -4.46 -0.91 -7.98
CA THR A 83 -5.51 -1.47 -8.85
C THR A 83 -5.68 -0.63 -10.12
N VAL A 84 -5.72 0.70 -9.98
CA VAL A 84 -5.78 1.61 -11.14
C VAL A 84 -4.53 1.48 -12.01
N LEU A 85 -3.35 1.36 -11.40
CA LEU A 85 -2.10 1.13 -12.15
C LEU A 85 -2.09 -0.20 -12.88
N LEU A 86 -2.57 -1.28 -12.25
CA LEU A 86 -2.65 -2.60 -12.87
C LEU A 86 -3.55 -2.56 -14.12
N VAL A 87 -4.75 -2.00 -14.00
CA VAL A 87 -5.70 -1.92 -15.12
C VAL A 87 -5.18 -1.01 -16.23
N SER A 88 -4.61 0.15 -15.89
CA SER A 88 -4.11 1.11 -16.89
C SER A 88 -2.87 0.57 -17.63
N SER A 89 -1.95 -0.08 -16.90
CA SER A 89 -0.77 -0.72 -17.51
C SER A 89 -1.15 -1.94 -18.36
N LEU A 90 -2.18 -2.70 -17.98
CA LEU A 90 -2.73 -3.77 -18.81
C LEU A 90 -3.33 -3.21 -20.11
N HIS A 91 -4.12 -2.13 -20.01
CA HIS A 91 -4.68 -1.45 -21.18
C HIS A 91 -3.58 -0.99 -22.14
N ASP A 92 -2.51 -0.39 -21.63
CA ASP A 92 -1.36 0.04 -22.43
C ASP A 92 -0.62 -1.14 -23.09
N LEU A 93 -0.49 -2.28 -22.40
CA LEU A 93 0.11 -3.49 -22.97
C LEU A 93 -0.72 -4.07 -24.12
N ILE A 94 -2.05 -4.08 -23.98
CA ILE A 94 -2.97 -4.60 -25.00
C ILE A 94 -3.03 -3.67 -26.20
N THR A 95 -3.15 -2.36 -25.98
CA THR A 95 -3.29 -1.35 -27.05
C THR A 95 -1.95 -0.93 -27.66
N GLY A 96 -0.82 -1.30 -27.05
CA GLY A 96 0.51 -0.84 -27.44
C GLY A 96 0.76 0.65 -27.15
N GLN A 97 -0.12 1.30 -26.39
CA GLN A 97 0.00 2.70 -25.97
C GLN A 97 0.90 2.84 -24.74
N ASN A 98 1.21 4.08 -24.36
CA ASN A 98 2.06 4.38 -23.20
C ASN A 98 1.44 5.44 -22.28
N VAL A 99 0.11 5.53 -22.25
CA VAL A 99 -0.62 6.59 -21.55
C VAL A 99 -0.31 6.57 -20.05
N THR A 100 -0.27 5.40 -19.42
CA THR A 100 0.05 5.21 -18.01
C THR A 100 1.46 5.66 -17.69
N LEU A 101 2.43 5.24 -18.51
CA LEU A 101 3.83 5.58 -18.33
C LEU A 101 4.10 7.06 -18.53
N ASP A 102 3.50 7.66 -19.56
CA ASP A 102 3.64 9.09 -19.84
C ASP A 102 2.95 9.90 -18.74
N LYS A 103 1.78 9.45 -18.25
CA LYS A 103 1.11 10.08 -17.11
C LYS A 103 1.94 9.98 -15.84
N LEU A 104 2.53 8.82 -15.54
CA LEU A 104 3.40 8.64 -14.37
C LEU A 104 4.67 9.50 -14.44
N LYS A 105 5.33 9.56 -15.62
CA LYS A 105 6.54 10.37 -15.81
C LYS A 105 6.27 11.87 -15.75
N ASN A 106 5.13 12.31 -16.28
CA ASN A 106 4.76 13.72 -16.31
C ASN A 106 3.88 14.12 -15.12
N MET A 107 3.62 13.21 -14.17
CA MET A 107 2.81 13.49 -12.99
C MET A 107 3.52 14.51 -12.10
N LYS A 108 3.03 15.75 -12.12
CA LYS A 108 3.47 16.78 -11.18
C LYS A 108 2.74 16.59 -9.87
N VAL A 109 3.41 16.03 -8.88
CA VAL A 109 2.89 15.99 -7.52
C VAL A 109 3.01 17.38 -6.93
N SER A 110 1.89 18.01 -6.59
CA SER A 110 1.90 19.34 -5.98
C SER A 110 2.40 19.27 -4.54
N ASN A 111 3.01 20.36 -4.05
CA ASN A 111 3.45 20.45 -2.65
C ASN A 111 2.27 20.23 -1.69
N SER A 112 1.07 20.70 -2.03
CA SER A 112 -0.13 20.48 -1.22
C SER A 112 -0.50 19.01 -1.10
N LEU A 113 -0.36 18.21 -2.17
CA LEU A 113 -0.61 16.77 -2.13
C LEU A 113 0.44 16.04 -1.29
N LEU A 114 1.72 16.44 -1.39
CA LEU A 114 2.77 15.89 -0.54
C LEU A 114 2.51 16.20 0.93
N ILE A 115 2.19 17.45 1.26
CA ILE A 115 1.86 17.88 2.62
C ILE A 115 0.66 17.08 3.14
N LEU A 116 -0.41 16.94 2.35
CA LEU A 116 -1.58 16.15 2.72
C LEU A 116 -1.23 14.69 2.99
N PHE A 117 -0.38 14.08 2.14
CA PHE A 117 0.09 12.71 2.34
C PHE A 117 0.88 12.56 3.65
N PHE A 118 1.82 13.47 3.93
CA PHE A 118 2.59 13.45 5.17
C PHE A 118 1.71 13.66 6.40
N ILE A 119 0.74 14.59 6.34
CA ILE A 119 -0.25 14.79 7.41
C ILE A 119 -1.02 13.49 7.64
N MET A 120 -1.52 12.85 6.59
CA MET A 120 -2.23 11.58 6.70
C MET A 120 -1.36 10.49 7.36
N VAL A 121 -0.09 10.36 6.96
CA VAL A 121 0.84 9.39 7.57
C VAL A 121 1.07 9.70 9.06
N ILE A 122 1.24 10.97 9.43
CA ILE A 122 1.42 11.39 10.82
C ILE A 122 0.16 11.09 11.64
N LEU A 123 -1.03 11.39 11.11
CA LEU A 123 -2.31 11.10 11.78
C LEU A 123 -2.48 9.60 12.01
N VAL A 124 -2.15 8.77 11.01
CA VAL A 124 -2.17 7.31 11.13
C VAL A 124 -1.15 6.82 12.16
N TRP A 125 0.02 7.47 12.21
CA TRP A 125 1.02 7.11 13.21
C TRP A 125 0.54 7.42 14.62
N ILE A 126 0.00 8.63 14.86
CA ILE A 126 -0.59 9.02 16.14
C ILE A 126 -1.71 8.05 16.53
N TRP A 127 -2.60 7.71 15.60
CA TRP A 127 -3.66 6.72 15.82
C TRP A 127 -3.12 5.37 16.29
N ASN A 128 -2.05 4.88 15.66
CA ASN A 128 -1.42 3.62 16.03
C ASN A 128 -0.74 3.69 17.41
N LEU A 129 -0.15 4.84 17.76
CA LEU A 129 0.44 5.09 19.09
C LEU A 129 -0.63 5.09 20.18
N LEU A 130 -1.75 5.77 19.96
CA LEU A 130 -2.87 5.81 20.90
C LEU A 130 -3.45 4.41 21.14
N LYS A 131 -3.65 3.64 20.06
CA LYS A 131 -4.14 2.25 20.13
C LYS A 131 -3.14 1.31 20.81
N GLN A 132 -1.85 1.60 20.76
CA GLN A 132 -0.83 0.84 21.47
C GLN A 132 -0.90 1.09 22.98
N ASN A 133 -1.07 2.35 23.40
CA ASN A 133 -1.09 2.74 24.81
C ASN A 133 -2.38 2.31 25.53
N SER A 134 -3.50 2.12 24.82
CA SER A 134 -4.78 1.70 25.42
C SER A 134 -4.90 0.21 25.72
N VAL A 135 -3.90 -0.59 25.35
CA VAL A 135 -3.86 -2.07 25.57
C VAL A 135 -2.87 -2.44 26.69
N ILE A 136 -2.29 -1.43 27.35
CA ILE A 136 -1.39 -1.59 28.51
C ILE A 136 -2.16 -1.21 29.77
#